data_AF-A0A433N3D4-F1
#
_entry.id   AF-A0A433N3D4-F1
#
_cell.length_a   1.000
_cell.length_b   1.000
_cell.length_c   1.000
_cell.angle_alpha   90.00
_cell.angle_beta   90.00
_cell.angle_gamma   90.00
#
_symmetry.space_group_name_H-M   'P 1'
#
loop_
_entity.id
_entity.type
_entity.pdbx_description
1 polymer ?
#
loop_
_entity_poly.entity_id
_entity_poly.type
_entity_poly.pdbx_seq_one_letter_code
_entity_poly.pdbx_strand_id
1 'polypeptide(L)'
;MTSFESNSSNTCEADGIQMEISEPNLIVLPIPDQRNTNTCLQIVTGITNNTPTYFPFFYEILTLELLSTNGQVLHPQKRISRQITPSLYDRIAIPSQKTLLCYLIAYFSWQNGLCQIQWNISTHFQISSNPVHTWFFDTFQLGTYQIRFIYNSPSGEFTVLDVSTGDEFRLECSLVKPLITQPVNIRFLEPMESNKNAVEVDGISFETVVPEQIWTISHSQLSDASSSVQIGIRITNNTSISQRFCSFTTLIPELMGANGLILGQNLGAGSTGWIGARESDYHLVEPGKSVTFFVSAHIERQTDGLLSLIVRGTGRGYWSFNSLELGSYQVRLTYRSLTNPLDIGSFEDFWRGMVHTPFVEFCLVQP
;
A
#
# COMPACT_ATOMS: atom_id res chain seq x y z
N MET A 1 -29.94 -2.09 7.43
CA MET A 1 -28.78 -1.42 8.05
C MET A 1 -28.41 -2.22 9.28
N THR A 2 -27.52 -3.20 9.10
CA THR A 2 -26.89 -3.94 10.18
C THR A 2 -25.54 -3.30 10.40
N SER A 3 -25.35 -2.64 11.54
CA SER A 3 -24.06 -2.12 11.97
C SER A 3 -23.11 -3.31 12.14
N PHE A 4 -22.12 -3.41 11.25
CA PHE A 4 -21.02 -4.34 11.41
C PHE A 4 -20.19 -3.88 12.61
N GLU A 5 -20.30 -4.58 13.73
CA GLU A 5 -19.30 -4.48 14.78
C GLU A 5 -18.02 -5.16 14.26
N SER A 6 -17.10 -4.33 13.78
CA SER A 6 -15.75 -4.73 13.41
C SER A 6 -15.05 -5.26 14.66
N ASN A 7 -14.87 -6.58 14.76
CA ASN A 7 -14.04 -7.23 15.79
C ASN A 7 -12.52 -6.98 15.60
N SER A 8 -12.12 -6.04 14.75
CA SER A 8 -10.71 -5.66 14.63
C SER A 8 -10.40 -4.53 15.62
N SER A 9 -9.72 -4.91 16.70
CA SER A 9 -9.31 -4.06 17.83
C SER A 9 -8.27 -2.98 17.47
N ASN A 10 -8.24 -2.49 16.23
CA ASN A 10 -7.25 -1.54 15.72
C ASN A 10 -7.74 -0.07 15.78
N THR A 11 -8.93 0.14 16.34
CA THR A 11 -9.60 1.44 16.38
C THR A 11 -9.22 2.20 17.64
N CYS A 12 -8.95 3.49 17.50
CA CYS A 12 -8.89 4.42 18.62
C CYS A 12 -10.04 5.42 18.47
N GLU A 13 -10.83 5.61 19.52
CA GLU A 13 -11.92 6.58 19.54
C GLU A 13 -11.71 7.59 20.66
N ALA A 14 -11.84 8.88 20.33
CA ALA A 14 -11.94 9.95 21.32
C ALA A 14 -13.03 10.94 20.88
N ASP A 15 -13.91 11.29 21.80
CA ASP A 15 -14.96 12.30 21.60
C ASP A 15 -15.83 12.05 20.34
N GLY A 16 -16.10 10.77 20.04
CA GLY A 16 -16.88 10.35 18.88
C GLY A 16 -16.13 10.41 17.54
N ILE A 17 -14.82 10.62 17.55
CA ILE A 17 -13.97 10.52 16.36
C ILE A 17 -13.11 9.27 16.48
N GLN A 18 -13.24 8.39 15.49
CA GLN A 18 -12.47 7.16 15.40
C GLN A 18 -11.35 7.30 14.37
N MET A 19 -10.18 6.74 14.67
CA MET A 19 -9.03 6.68 13.77
C MET A 19 -8.43 5.28 13.75
N GLU A 20 -8.10 4.79 12.55
CA GLU A 20 -7.54 3.44 12.35
C GLU A 20 -6.55 3.39 11.17
N ILE A 21 -5.65 2.42 11.21
CA ILE A 21 -4.86 2.00 10.04
C ILE A 21 -5.58 0.82 9.40
N SER A 22 -5.97 0.92 8.13
CA SER A 22 -6.71 -0.13 7.41
C SER A 22 -5.80 -1.20 6.78
N GLU A 23 -4.53 -1.22 7.16
CA GLU A 23 -3.53 -2.21 6.76
C GLU A 23 -3.50 -3.41 7.72
N PRO A 24 -3.01 -4.59 7.27
CA PRO A 24 -2.76 -5.72 8.18
C PRO A 24 -1.75 -5.38 9.29
N ASN A 25 -1.84 -6.09 10.43
CA ASN A 25 -0.98 -5.86 11.61
C ASN A 25 0.52 -6.10 11.38
N LEU A 26 0.88 -6.75 10.27
CA LEU A 26 2.25 -7.03 9.88
C LEU A 26 2.44 -6.60 8.42
N ILE A 27 3.36 -5.67 8.20
CA ILE A 27 3.82 -5.23 6.88
C ILE A 27 5.29 -5.61 6.77
N VAL A 28 5.67 -6.27 5.68
CA VAL A 28 7.02 -6.76 5.44
C VAL A 28 7.58 -6.08 4.20
N LEU A 29 8.75 -5.45 4.37
CA LEU A 29 9.47 -4.74 3.33
C LEU A 29 10.84 -5.40 3.12
N PRO A 30 11.14 -5.91 1.92
CA PRO A 30 12.48 -6.34 1.57
C PRO A 30 13.37 -5.12 1.48
N ILE A 31 14.56 -5.19 2.07
CA ILE A 31 15.63 -4.26 1.76
C ILE A 31 16.13 -4.59 0.36
N PRO A 32 16.18 -3.62 -0.56
CA PRO A 32 16.67 -3.89 -1.89
C PRO A 32 18.18 -4.20 -1.91
N ASP A 33 18.57 -5.18 -2.73
CA ASP A 33 19.99 -5.52 -3.00
C ASP A 33 20.81 -4.32 -3.51
N GLN A 34 20.16 -3.39 -4.21
CA GLN A 34 20.78 -2.19 -4.75
C GLN A 34 20.52 -0.97 -3.85
N ARG A 35 21.60 -0.36 -3.34
CA ARG A 35 21.59 0.76 -2.37
C ARG A 35 21.04 2.10 -2.90
N ASN A 36 20.20 2.10 -3.92
CA ASN A 36 19.61 3.31 -4.51
C ASN A 36 18.17 3.13 -4.97
N THR A 37 17.57 1.96 -4.76
CA THR A 37 16.16 1.77 -5.09
C THR A 37 15.28 2.18 -3.92
N ASN A 38 14.18 2.84 -4.23
CA ASN A 38 13.18 3.25 -3.25
C ASN A 38 12.11 2.16 -3.18
N THR A 39 11.78 1.73 -1.97
CA THR A 39 10.58 0.94 -1.72
C THR A 39 9.44 1.88 -1.39
N CYS A 40 8.38 1.83 -2.19
CA CYS A 40 7.13 2.51 -1.87
C CYS A 40 6.29 1.62 -0.93
N LEU A 41 5.68 2.24 0.07
CA LEU A 41 4.67 1.66 0.94
C LEU A 41 3.47 2.59 0.95
N GLN A 42 2.31 2.05 0.58
CA GLN A 42 1.04 2.74 0.71
C GLN A 42 0.31 2.24 1.95
N ILE A 43 -0.02 3.16 2.87
CA ILE A 43 -0.79 2.88 4.08
C ILE A 43 -2.08 3.68 4.01
N VAL A 44 -3.21 3.01 4.21
CA VAL A 44 -4.51 3.68 4.33
C VAL A 44 -4.81 3.94 5.80
N THR A 45 -5.11 5.20 6.12
CA THR A 45 -5.62 5.60 7.44
C THR A 45 -7.07 6.06 7.29
N GLY A 46 -7.96 5.51 8.10
CA GLY A 46 -9.36 5.91 8.17
C GLY A 46 -9.60 6.85 9.35
N ILE A 47 -10.35 7.93 9.12
CA ILE A 47 -10.88 8.79 10.19
C ILE A 47 -12.39 8.85 10.06
N THR A 48 -13.11 8.30 11.03
CA THR A 48 -14.57 8.25 11.05
C THR A 48 -15.11 9.25 12.06
N ASN A 49 -16.01 10.11 11.59
CA ASN A 49 -16.71 11.05 12.44
C ASN A 49 -18.06 10.44 12.88
N ASN A 50 -18.12 9.92 14.10
CA ASN A 50 -19.36 9.38 14.70
C ASN A 50 -20.18 10.46 15.43
N THR A 51 -19.76 11.72 15.43
CA THR A 51 -20.48 12.84 16.05
C THR A 51 -21.62 13.33 15.14
N PRO A 52 -22.61 14.08 15.66
CA PRO A 52 -23.68 14.66 14.84
C PRO A 52 -23.24 15.90 14.02
N THR A 53 -22.06 16.45 14.28
CA THR A 53 -21.53 17.66 13.63
C THR A 53 -20.40 17.33 12.68
N TYR A 54 -19.96 18.27 11.84
CA TYR A 54 -18.76 18.10 11.04
C TYR A 54 -17.50 18.07 11.92
N PHE A 55 -16.47 17.36 11.45
CA PHE A 55 -15.16 17.32 12.08
C PHE A 55 -14.09 17.90 11.13
N PRO A 56 -13.28 18.89 11.53
CA PRO A 56 -12.22 19.40 10.68
C PRO A 56 -11.07 18.40 10.61
N PHE A 57 -10.54 18.18 9.42
CA PHE A 57 -9.34 17.38 9.17
C PHE A 57 -8.30 18.17 8.39
N PHE A 58 -7.07 18.24 8.91
CA PHE A 58 -5.93 18.92 8.29
C PHE A 58 -4.75 17.95 8.17
N TYR A 59 -4.14 17.88 6.98
CA TYR A 59 -3.00 16.97 6.75
C TYR A 59 -1.77 17.31 7.59
N GLU A 60 -1.54 18.60 7.82
CA GLU A 60 -0.32 19.12 8.46
C GLU A 60 -0.14 18.69 9.92
N ILE A 61 -1.23 18.28 10.57
CA ILE A 61 -1.26 17.83 11.97
C ILE A 61 -1.39 16.31 12.10
N LEU A 62 -1.51 15.58 10.99
CA LEU A 62 -1.36 14.14 10.95
C LEU A 62 0.13 13.81 10.97
N THR A 63 0.59 13.17 12.03
CA THR A 63 2.00 12.82 12.23
C THR A 63 2.17 11.31 12.25
N LEU A 64 3.06 10.79 11.41
CA LEU A 64 3.53 9.40 11.51
C LEU A 64 4.51 9.27 12.68
N GLU A 65 4.45 8.20 13.45
CA GLU A 65 5.52 7.85 14.38
C GLU A 65 6.02 6.46 14.06
N LEU A 66 7.33 6.31 14.16
CA LEU A 66 7.98 5.02 14.09
C LEU A 66 8.55 4.69 15.46
N LEU A 67 8.25 3.50 15.96
CA LEU A 67 8.70 3.00 17.25
C LEU A 67 9.59 1.78 17.04
N SER A 68 10.64 1.66 17.84
CA SER A 68 11.45 0.43 17.90
C SER A 68 10.72 -0.71 18.60
N THR A 69 11.30 -1.92 18.56
CA THR A 69 10.76 -3.13 19.22
C THR A 69 10.46 -2.97 20.72
N ASN A 70 11.16 -2.07 21.40
CA ASN A 70 10.96 -1.75 22.82
C ASN A 70 9.89 -0.66 23.06
N GLY A 71 9.19 -0.20 22.02
CA GLY A 71 8.18 0.86 22.10
C GLY A 71 8.73 2.28 22.22
N GLN A 72 10.04 2.48 22.09
CA GLN A 72 10.64 3.82 22.08
C GLN A 72 10.37 4.52 20.74
N VAL A 73 9.92 5.77 20.80
CA VAL A 73 9.73 6.61 19.61
C VAL A 73 11.09 6.94 19.00
N LEU A 74 11.22 6.65 17.70
CA LEU A 74 12.40 7.01 16.91
C LEU A 74 12.19 8.44 16.41
N HIS A 75 13.02 9.35 16.88
CA HIS A 75 12.98 10.73 16.44
C HIS A 75 13.82 10.90 15.17
N PRO A 76 13.28 11.56 14.12
CA PRO A 76 14.07 11.84 12.93
C PRO A 76 15.19 12.84 13.28
N GLN A 77 16.40 12.60 12.79
CA GLN A 77 17.53 13.53 12.93
C GLN A 77 17.26 14.87 12.26
N LYS A 78 16.56 14.82 11.12
CA LYS A 78 16.22 15.98 10.32
C LYS A 78 14.82 15.82 9.76
N ARG A 79 13.97 16.81 10.01
CA ARG A 79 12.68 16.98 9.34
C ARG A 79 12.82 18.11 8.34
N ILE A 80 12.73 17.77 7.05
CA ILE A 80 12.57 18.79 6.01
C ILE A 80 11.08 18.85 5.71
N SER A 81 10.45 19.94 6.14
CA SER A 81 9.13 20.32 5.65
C SER A 81 9.35 21.40 4.62
N ARG A 82 8.92 21.17 3.38
CA ARG A 82 8.80 22.28 2.44
C ARG A 82 7.69 23.20 2.99
N GLN A 83 7.92 24.51 2.98
CA GLN A 83 6.84 25.46 3.23
C GLN A 83 5.88 25.35 2.05
N ILE A 84 4.86 24.52 2.22
CA ILE A 84 3.72 24.49 1.33
C ILE A 84 2.75 25.49 1.93
N THR A 85 2.41 26.53 1.18
CA THR A 85 1.25 27.35 1.52
C THR A 85 0.06 26.39 1.54
N PRO A 86 -0.57 26.15 2.71
CA PRO A 86 -1.66 25.20 2.81
C PRO A 86 -2.70 25.55 1.77
N SER A 87 -2.99 24.63 0.87
CA SER A 87 -4.11 24.79 -0.04
C SER A 87 -5.40 24.62 0.76
N LEU A 88 -6.49 25.23 0.32
CA LEU A 88 -7.79 25.00 0.94
C LEU A 88 -8.21 23.51 0.86
N TYR A 89 -7.70 22.78 -0.15
CA TYR A 89 -7.86 21.34 -0.27
C TYR A 89 -7.16 20.55 0.86
N ASP A 90 -6.27 21.18 1.61
CA ASP A 90 -5.62 20.56 2.76
C ASP A 90 -6.49 20.63 4.04
N ARG A 91 -7.67 21.25 3.96
CA ARG A 91 -8.60 21.45 5.08
C ARG A 91 -9.99 20.94 4.74
N ILE A 92 -10.30 19.74 5.20
CA ILE A 92 -11.53 19.02 4.86
C ILE A 92 -12.46 18.98 6.05
N ALA A 93 -13.76 19.15 5.82
CA ALA A 93 -14.78 18.82 6.81
C ALA A 93 -15.26 17.38 6.59
N ILE A 94 -15.10 16.51 7.58
CA ILE A 94 -15.63 15.14 7.58
C ILE A 94 -17.10 15.21 8.07
N PRO A 95 -18.10 14.87 7.24
CA PRO A 95 -19.50 14.91 7.67
C PRO A 95 -19.81 13.86 8.75
N SER A 96 -20.94 14.04 9.43
CA SER A 96 -21.45 13.07 10.40
C SER A 96 -21.64 11.69 9.79
N GLN A 97 -21.24 10.64 10.52
CA GLN A 97 -21.33 9.23 10.13
C GLN A 97 -20.58 8.91 8.82
N LYS A 98 -19.52 9.67 8.51
CA LYS A 98 -18.67 9.44 7.33
C LYS A 98 -17.23 9.16 7.75
N THR A 99 -16.54 8.41 6.90
CA THR A 99 -15.13 8.10 7.01
C THR A 99 -14.36 8.80 5.91
N LEU A 100 -13.33 9.56 6.27
CA LEU A 100 -12.30 10.02 5.35
C LEU A 100 -11.20 8.95 5.28
N LEU A 101 -10.88 8.52 4.06
CA LEU A 101 -9.72 7.64 3.81
C LEU A 101 -8.55 8.50 3.35
N CYS A 102 -7.45 8.45 4.11
CA CYS A 102 -6.20 9.12 3.78
C CYS A 102 -5.20 8.08 3.27
N TYR A 103 -4.65 8.32 2.08
CA TYR A 103 -3.60 7.47 1.52
C TYR A 103 -2.24 8.09 1.86
N LEU A 104 -1.52 7.45 2.76
CA LEU A 104 -0.11 7.75 3.01
C LEU A 104 0.73 6.96 2.00
N ILE A 105 1.59 7.65 1.27
CA ILE A 105 2.62 7.03 0.44
C ILE A 105 3.97 7.35 1.07
N ALA A 106 4.63 6.34 1.61
CA ALA A 106 5.95 6.43 2.19
C ALA A 106 6.97 5.74 1.27
N TYR A 107 8.00 6.49 0.88
CA TYR A 107 9.17 5.99 0.16
C TYR A 107 10.29 5.75 1.15
N PHE A 108 10.74 4.51 1.22
CA PHE A 108 11.89 4.08 1.99
C PHE A 108 13.07 3.97 1.04
N SER A 109 14.15 4.67 1.33
CA SER A 109 15.41 4.55 0.60
C SER A 109 16.53 4.19 1.57
N TRP A 110 17.49 3.39 1.11
CA TRP A 110 18.65 2.98 1.91
C TRP A 110 19.92 3.51 1.25
N GLN A 111 20.59 4.44 1.92
CA GLN A 111 21.83 5.04 1.42
C GLN A 111 22.87 5.07 2.52
N ASN A 112 24.06 4.52 2.26
CA ASN A 112 25.18 4.48 3.21
C ASN A 112 24.82 3.88 4.58
N GLY A 113 23.93 2.89 4.61
CA GLY A 113 23.43 2.26 5.84
C GLY A 113 22.35 3.07 6.58
N LEU A 114 22.05 4.29 6.14
CA LEU A 114 20.94 5.09 6.65
C LEU A 114 19.68 4.75 5.86
N CYS A 115 18.55 4.61 6.56
CA CYS A 115 17.26 4.58 5.89
C CYS A 115 16.58 5.95 6.01
N GLN A 116 16.19 6.47 4.87
CA GLN A 116 15.47 7.70 4.73
C GLN A 116 14.02 7.36 4.40
N ILE A 117 13.10 8.02 5.11
CA ILE A 117 11.66 7.87 4.89
C ILE A 117 11.16 9.22 4.36
N GLN A 118 10.79 9.23 3.08
CA GLN A 118 10.06 10.35 2.48
C GLN A 118 8.60 9.99 2.44
N TRP A 119 7.69 10.92 2.70
CA TRP A 119 6.28 10.58 2.62
C TRP A 119 5.42 11.74 2.13
N ASN A 120 4.28 11.35 1.60
CA ASN A 120 3.26 12.23 1.08
C ASN A 120 1.88 11.71 1.50
N ILE A 121 1.00 12.61 1.94
CA ILE A 121 -0.39 12.25 2.22
C ILE A 121 -1.23 12.75 1.05
N SER A 122 -2.13 11.90 0.55
CA SER A 122 -3.04 12.26 -0.52
C SER A 122 -4.50 11.91 -0.21
N THR A 123 -5.36 12.88 -0.54
CA THR A 123 -6.79 12.78 -0.92
C THR A 123 -7.17 11.72 -1.92
N HIS A 124 -6.37 11.75 -2.97
CA HIS A 124 -6.76 11.28 -4.27
C HIS A 124 -5.77 10.22 -4.71
N PHE A 125 -6.25 9.30 -5.53
CA PHE A 125 -5.40 8.31 -6.19
C PHE A 125 -4.35 8.94 -7.12
N GLN A 126 -4.42 10.26 -7.38
CA GLN A 126 -3.37 10.98 -8.07
C GLN A 126 -2.24 11.30 -7.10
N ILE A 127 -1.18 10.51 -7.21
CA ILE A 127 0.07 10.65 -6.46
C ILE A 127 0.75 11.94 -6.91
N SER A 128 0.85 12.94 -6.03
CA SER A 128 1.75 14.06 -6.31
C SER A 128 3.19 13.58 -6.11
N SER A 129 4.04 13.80 -7.12
CA SER A 129 5.43 13.32 -7.14
C SER A 129 6.35 14.07 -6.17
N ASN A 130 5.86 15.12 -5.51
CA ASN A 130 6.64 15.94 -4.59
C ASN A 130 6.27 15.61 -3.15
N PRO A 131 7.12 14.89 -2.39
CA PRO A 131 6.86 14.62 -0.99
C PRO A 131 6.81 15.94 -0.21
N VAL A 132 5.78 16.07 0.63
CA VAL A 132 5.56 17.24 1.49
C VAL A 132 6.50 17.19 2.71
N HIS A 133 6.78 15.97 3.18
CA HIS A 133 7.58 15.72 4.37
C HIS A 133 8.68 14.68 4.10
N THR A 134 9.90 15.02 4.52
CA THR A 134 11.04 14.10 4.45
C THR A 134 11.68 13.96 5.81
N TRP A 135 11.80 12.73 6.29
CA TRP A 135 12.41 12.35 7.54
C TRP A 135 13.68 11.53 7.31
N PHE A 136 14.71 11.85 8.07
CA PHE A 136 15.96 11.13 8.08
C PHE A 136 16.12 10.48 9.44
N PHE A 137 16.38 9.18 9.46
CA PHE A 137 16.65 8.43 10.67
C PHE A 137 18.08 7.90 10.60
N ASP A 138 18.67 7.70 11.78
CA ASP A 138 19.92 6.95 11.89
C ASP A 138 19.77 5.51 11.38
N THR A 139 20.89 4.82 11.22
CA THR A 139 20.96 3.44 10.72
C THR A 139 19.88 2.56 11.36
N PHE A 140 18.87 2.19 10.56
CA PHE A 140 17.90 1.18 10.96
C PHE A 140 18.57 -0.17 10.92
N GLN A 141 18.46 -0.91 12.01
CA GLN A 141 18.79 -2.33 11.98
C GLN A 141 17.66 -3.08 11.28
N LEU A 142 18.01 -4.17 10.58
CA LEU A 142 17.03 -5.18 10.20
C LEU A 142 16.23 -5.59 11.43
N GLY A 143 14.92 -5.74 11.27
CA GLY A 143 14.07 -6.05 12.42
C GLY A 143 12.65 -5.55 12.28
N THR A 144 11.92 -5.64 13.39
CA THR A 144 10.54 -5.23 13.49
C THR A 144 10.46 -3.87 14.17
N TYR A 145 9.67 -2.98 13.62
CA TYR A 145 9.33 -1.67 14.12
C TYR A 145 7.82 -1.56 14.16
N GLN A 146 7.31 -0.51 14.77
CA GLN A 146 5.89 -0.20 14.77
C GLN A 146 5.68 1.17 14.17
N ILE A 147 4.66 1.29 13.32
CA ILE A 147 4.17 2.57 12.85
C ILE A 147 2.83 2.88 13.50
N ARG A 148 2.62 4.13 13.87
CA ARG A 148 1.31 4.64 14.26
C ARG A 148 1.14 6.06 13.73
N PHE A 149 -0.09 6.53 13.71
CA PHE A 149 -0.39 7.91 13.41
C PHE A 149 -0.93 8.62 14.64
N ILE A 150 -0.55 9.87 14.79
CA ILE A 150 -1.07 10.80 15.77
C ILE A 150 -1.75 11.93 15.00
N TYR A 151 -3.02 12.16 15.28
CA TYR A 151 -3.76 13.31 14.78
C TYR A 151 -4.05 14.26 15.95
N ASN A 152 -3.35 15.40 15.96
CA ASN A 152 -3.54 16.44 16.97
C ASN A 152 -4.69 17.34 16.54
N SER A 153 -5.91 16.99 16.93
CA SER A 153 -7.12 17.71 16.49
C SER A 153 -7.01 19.22 16.80
N PRO A 154 -7.37 20.07 15.84
CA PRO A 154 -7.18 21.51 15.96
C PRO A 154 -8.34 22.12 16.76
N SER A 155 -8.05 23.13 17.59
CA SER A 155 -9.07 23.87 18.35
C SER A 155 -9.23 25.30 17.83
N GLY A 156 -10.46 25.76 17.67
CA GLY A 156 -10.78 27.12 17.21
C GLY A 156 -11.75 27.15 16.03
N GLU A 157 -11.83 28.30 15.37
CA GLU A 157 -12.67 28.54 14.19
C GLU A 157 -11.82 28.43 12.91
N PHE A 158 -12.28 27.61 11.96
CA PHE A 158 -11.55 27.31 10.73
C PHE A 158 -12.44 27.43 9.50
N THR A 159 -11.89 27.89 8.38
CA THR A 159 -12.50 27.69 7.06
C THR A 159 -12.11 26.32 6.52
N VAL A 160 -13.10 25.49 6.21
CA VAL A 160 -12.94 24.12 5.72
C VAL A 160 -13.77 23.89 4.46
N LEU A 161 -13.32 22.96 3.62
CA LEU A 161 -14.01 22.53 2.41
C LEU A 161 -14.92 21.33 2.73
N ASP A 162 -16.21 21.42 2.35
CA ASP A 162 -17.08 20.25 2.29
C ASP A 162 -16.72 19.44 1.03
N VAL A 163 -16.19 18.23 1.18
CA VAL A 163 -15.78 17.39 0.04
C VAL A 163 -16.98 16.94 -0.81
N SER A 164 -18.18 16.93 -0.24
CA SER A 164 -19.40 16.52 -0.95
C SER A 164 -19.97 17.62 -1.85
N THR A 165 -19.92 18.89 -1.41
CA THR A 165 -20.48 20.01 -2.17
C THR A 165 -19.41 20.85 -2.87
N GLY A 166 -18.17 20.83 -2.38
CA GLY A 166 -17.10 21.72 -2.81
C GLY A 166 -17.17 23.12 -2.22
N ASP A 167 -18.11 23.38 -1.29
CA ASP A 167 -18.28 24.70 -0.68
C ASP A 167 -17.36 24.90 0.53
N GLU A 168 -16.98 26.15 0.76
CA GLU A 168 -16.25 26.58 1.95
C GLU A 168 -17.21 27.05 3.04
N PHE A 169 -16.98 26.64 4.27
CA PHE A 169 -17.73 27.14 5.42
C PHE A 169 -16.86 27.24 6.67
N ARG A 170 -17.36 27.98 7.67
CA ARG A 170 -16.68 28.14 8.96
C ARG A 170 -17.14 27.06 9.93
N LEU A 171 -16.18 26.39 10.55
CA LEU A 171 -16.39 25.33 11.52
C LEU A 171 -15.65 25.68 12.81
N GLU A 172 -16.38 25.70 13.92
CA GLU A 172 -15.80 25.79 15.26
C GLU A 172 -15.58 24.38 15.80
N CYS A 173 -14.36 24.10 16.27
CA CYS A 173 -13.99 22.81 16.84
C CYS A 173 -13.35 22.98 18.21
N SER A 174 -13.76 22.11 19.13
CA SER A 174 -13.32 22.10 20.53
C SER A 174 -12.58 20.83 20.93
N LEU A 175 -12.18 19.97 19.99
CA LEU A 175 -11.49 18.72 20.35
C LEU A 175 -10.07 19.02 20.86
N VAL A 176 -9.71 18.39 21.98
CA VAL A 176 -8.45 18.68 22.70
C VAL A 176 -7.57 17.44 22.88
N LYS A 177 -8.09 16.24 22.57
CA LYS A 177 -7.32 15.00 22.73
C LYS A 177 -6.73 14.53 21.39
N PRO A 178 -5.43 14.20 21.34
CA PRO A 178 -4.84 13.54 20.19
C PRO A 178 -5.50 12.19 19.93
N LEU A 179 -5.81 11.90 18.67
CA LEU A 179 -6.18 10.56 18.23
C LEU A 179 -4.89 9.81 17.89
N ILE A 180 -4.74 8.58 18.38
CA ILE A 180 -3.54 7.79 18.17
C ILE A 180 -3.97 6.42 17.67
N THR A 181 -3.58 6.05 16.45
CA THR A 181 -3.91 4.71 15.93
C THR A 181 -3.23 3.62 16.74
N GLN A 182 -3.80 2.41 16.72
CA GLN A 182 -3.05 1.25 17.16
C GLN A 182 -1.78 1.07 16.29
N PRO A 183 -0.66 0.67 16.89
CA PRO A 183 0.57 0.46 16.14
C PRO A 183 0.47 -0.76 15.22
N VAL A 184 0.95 -0.62 13.99
CA VAL A 184 1.10 -1.72 13.02
C VAL A 184 2.57 -2.08 12.91
N ASN A 185 2.89 -3.38 12.90
CA ASN A 185 4.28 -3.81 12.80
C ASN A 185 4.77 -3.66 11.35
N ILE A 186 5.92 -3.03 11.17
CA ILE A 186 6.71 -3.04 9.94
C ILE A 186 7.96 -3.86 10.19
N ARG A 187 8.23 -4.85 9.34
CA ARG A 187 9.43 -5.67 9.41
C ARG A 187 10.28 -5.46 8.16
N PHE A 188 11.52 -5.08 8.36
CA PHE A 188 12.52 -4.99 7.29
C PHE A 188 13.34 -6.27 7.26
N LEU A 189 13.40 -6.92 6.09
CA LEU A 189 14.08 -8.20 5.90
C LEU A 189 15.02 -8.14 4.70
N GLU A 190 16.08 -8.93 4.72
CA GLU A 190 16.86 -9.19 3.51
C GLU A 190 16.15 -10.26 2.65
N PRO A 191 16.34 -10.22 1.32
CA PRO A 191 15.98 -11.34 0.47
C PRO A 191 16.66 -12.64 0.92
N MET A 192 16.05 -13.78 0.61
CA MET A 192 16.64 -15.08 0.95
C MET A 192 17.95 -15.29 0.18
N GLU A 193 19.00 -15.74 0.85
CA GLU A 193 20.30 -16.01 0.22
C GLU A 193 20.20 -17.02 -0.93
N SER A 194 19.35 -18.05 -0.77
CA SER A 194 19.11 -19.09 -1.76
C SER A 194 18.21 -18.65 -2.92
N ASN A 195 17.42 -17.59 -2.73
CA ASN A 195 16.52 -17.06 -3.75
C ASN A 195 16.30 -15.55 -3.54
N LYS A 196 17.02 -14.74 -4.31
CA LYS A 196 16.94 -13.26 -4.25
C LYS A 196 15.58 -12.69 -4.64
N ASN A 197 14.72 -13.49 -5.26
CA ASN A 197 13.37 -13.08 -5.63
C ASN A 197 12.35 -13.35 -4.50
N ALA A 198 12.82 -13.89 -3.36
CA ALA A 198 11.97 -14.31 -2.26
C ALA A 198 12.36 -13.66 -0.93
N VAL A 199 11.37 -13.48 -0.06
CA VAL A 199 11.54 -13.15 1.36
C VAL A 199 10.83 -14.20 2.22
N GLU A 200 11.39 -14.51 3.39
CA GLU A 200 10.78 -15.44 4.34
C GLU A 200 10.31 -14.72 5.61
N VAL A 201 9.06 -14.96 5.98
CA VAL A 201 8.41 -14.35 7.13
C VAL A 201 7.80 -15.45 7.97
N ASP A 202 8.37 -15.66 9.17
CA ASP A 202 7.86 -16.63 10.14
C ASP A 202 7.67 -18.04 9.54
N GLY A 203 8.61 -18.47 8.68
CA GLY A 203 8.57 -19.76 7.98
C GLY A 203 7.68 -19.78 6.73
N ILE A 204 7.17 -18.65 6.25
CA ILE A 204 6.44 -18.55 4.97
C ILE A 204 7.28 -17.76 3.98
N SER A 205 7.62 -18.37 2.84
CA SER A 205 8.38 -17.72 1.77
C SER A 205 7.46 -17.13 0.72
N PHE A 206 7.69 -15.89 0.32
CA PHE A 206 6.96 -15.16 -0.72
C PHE A 206 7.92 -14.79 -1.84
N GLU A 207 7.67 -15.28 -3.05
CA GLU A 207 8.55 -15.13 -4.23
C GLU A 207 7.82 -14.45 -5.39
N THR A 208 8.41 -13.40 -5.98
CA THR A 208 7.94 -12.89 -7.29
C THR A 208 8.31 -13.89 -8.39
N VAL A 209 7.34 -14.33 -9.17
CA VAL A 209 7.53 -15.23 -10.30
C VAL A 209 7.16 -14.52 -11.60
N VAL A 210 8.15 -14.40 -12.49
CA VAL A 210 7.99 -13.89 -13.86
C VAL A 210 8.52 -14.98 -14.82
N PRO A 211 7.66 -15.91 -15.30
CA PRO A 211 8.12 -17.07 -16.06
C PRO A 211 8.84 -16.71 -17.37
N GLU A 212 8.35 -15.67 -18.04
CA GLU A 212 8.96 -15.12 -19.26
C GLU A 212 9.49 -13.73 -18.96
N GLN A 213 10.81 -13.53 -19.01
CA GLN A 213 11.44 -12.24 -18.71
C GLN A 213 11.64 -11.36 -19.95
N ILE A 214 11.43 -11.89 -21.16
CA ILE A 214 11.56 -11.13 -22.40
C ILE A 214 10.18 -11.07 -23.04
N TRP A 215 9.58 -9.88 -23.06
CA TRP A 215 8.25 -9.65 -23.62
C TRP A 215 8.40 -9.00 -24.98
N THR A 216 8.11 -9.77 -26.03
CA THR A 216 8.20 -9.32 -27.42
C THR A 216 6.91 -8.61 -27.82
N ILE A 217 7.01 -7.33 -28.20
CA ILE A 217 5.88 -6.50 -28.61
C ILE A 217 5.79 -6.51 -30.14
N SER A 218 4.77 -7.18 -30.69
CA SER A 218 4.56 -7.22 -32.13
C SER A 218 4.07 -5.87 -32.67
N HIS A 219 4.61 -5.44 -33.81
CA HIS A 219 4.18 -4.22 -34.51
C HIS A 219 2.75 -4.30 -35.04
N SER A 220 2.20 -5.50 -35.26
CA SER A 220 0.88 -5.68 -35.89
C SER A 220 -0.30 -5.58 -34.91
N GLN A 221 -0.06 -5.40 -33.60
CA GLN A 221 -1.06 -5.47 -32.53
C GLN A 221 -1.71 -4.11 -32.23
N LEU A 222 -2.16 -3.40 -33.26
CA LEU A 222 -2.95 -2.17 -33.11
C LEU A 222 -4.41 -2.44 -32.68
N SER A 223 -4.88 -3.69 -32.75
CA SER A 223 -6.24 -4.07 -32.36
C SER A 223 -6.35 -5.38 -31.57
N ASP A 224 -5.36 -6.25 -31.65
CA ASP A 224 -5.36 -7.54 -30.95
C ASP A 224 -4.42 -7.44 -29.75
N ALA A 225 -4.97 -7.64 -28.55
CA ALA A 225 -4.20 -7.64 -27.31
C ALA A 225 -2.92 -8.46 -27.49
N SER A 226 -1.78 -7.92 -27.03
CA SER A 226 -0.52 -8.66 -27.03
C SER A 226 -0.68 -10.01 -26.34
N SER A 227 0.24 -10.94 -26.63
CA SER A 227 0.30 -12.22 -25.92
C SER A 227 0.31 -11.94 -24.42
N SER A 228 -0.71 -12.41 -23.71
CA SER A 228 -0.77 -12.18 -22.27
C SER A 228 0.43 -12.88 -21.63
N VAL A 229 1.17 -12.11 -20.84
CA VAL A 229 2.26 -12.59 -20.03
C VAL A 229 1.76 -12.85 -18.61
N GLN A 230 2.42 -13.76 -17.92
CA GLN A 230 2.09 -14.07 -16.53
C GLN A 230 3.10 -13.42 -15.60
N ILE A 231 2.60 -12.77 -14.55
CA ILE A 231 3.36 -12.41 -13.37
C ILE A 231 2.62 -12.97 -12.16
N GLY A 232 3.31 -13.48 -11.16
CA GLY A 232 2.65 -14.12 -10.03
C GLY A 232 3.48 -14.10 -8.77
N ILE A 233 2.85 -14.50 -7.66
CA ILE A 233 3.55 -14.73 -6.40
C ILE A 233 3.49 -16.23 -6.09
N ARG A 234 4.63 -16.82 -5.76
CA ARG A 234 4.69 -18.16 -5.17
C ARG A 234 4.82 -18.02 -3.67
N ILE A 235 3.94 -18.70 -2.95
CA ILE A 235 3.92 -18.75 -1.50
C ILE A 235 4.24 -20.17 -1.07
N THR A 236 5.33 -20.35 -0.33
CA THR A 236 5.76 -21.66 0.18
C THR A 236 5.62 -21.67 1.70
N ASN A 237 4.87 -22.64 2.23
CA ASN A 237 4.70 -22.80 3.66
C ASN A 237 5.78 -23.72 4.22
N ASN A 238 6.84 -23.16 4.81
CA ASN A 238 7.91 -23.93 5.47
C ASN A 238 7.63 -24.19 6.96
N THR A 239 6.46 -23.78 7.47
CA THR A 239 6.08 -24.03 8.87
C THR A 239 5.63 -25.48 9.08
N SER A 240 5.43 -25.88 10.33
CA SER A 240 4.93 -27.21 10.69
C SER A 240 3.40 -27.33 10.67
N ILE A 241 2.67 -26.24 10.39
CA ILE A 241 1.20 -26.21 10.36
C ILE A 241 0.70 -25.73 9.00
N SER A 242 -0.47 -26.18 8.57
CA SER A 242 -1.07 -25.68 7.33
C SER A 242 -1.49 -24.22 7.49
N GLN A 243 -1.39 -23.45 6.40
CA GLN A 243 -1.73 -22.03 6.37
C GLN A 243 -2.58 -21.74 5.14
N ARG A 244 -3.54 -20.84 5.28
CA ARG A 244 -4.49 -20.47 4.23
C ARG A 244 -4.20 -19.08 3.69
N PHE A 245 -4.19 -18.96 2.36
CA PHE A 245 -3.92 -17.72 1.64
C PHE A 245 -5.07 -17.41 0.68
N CYS A 246 -5.41 -16.13 0.53
CA CYS A 246 -6.47 -15.68 -0.35
C CYS A 246 -5.88 -15.12 -1.64
N SER A 247 -6.34 -15.57 -2.79
CA SER A 247 -5.92 -15.03 -4.09
C SER A 247 -6.72 -13.79 -4.49
N PHE A 248 -7.94 -13.58 -3.99
CA PHE A 248 -8.85 -12.52 -4.41
C PHE A 248 -8.40 -11.12 -3.97
N THR A 249 -8.08 -10.25 -4.92
CA THR A 249 -7.68 -8.84 -4.70
C THR A 249 -6.48 -8.64 -3.77
N THR A 250 -5.65 -9.67 -3.58
CA THR A 250 -4.50 -9.63 -2.66
C THR A 250 -3.17 -9.31 -3.33
N LEU A 251 -3.07 -9.41 -4.66
CA LEU A 251 -1.83 -9.14 -5.39
C LEU A 251 -1.81 -7.74 -5.94
N ILE A 252 -0.88 -6.90 -5.50
CA ILE A 252 -0.72 -5.52 -5.98
C ILE A 252 0.62 -5.43 -6.72
N PRO A 253 0.62 -5.26 -8.06
CA PRO A 253 1.85 -5.09 -8.81
C PRO A 253 2.43 -3.70 -8.60
N GLU A 254 3.75 -3.64 -8.59
CA GLU A 254 4.51 -2.39 -8.65
C GLU A 254 5.59 -2.52 -9.73
N LEU A 255 5.72 -1.47 -10.54
CA LEU A 255 6.63 -1.44 -11.68
C LEU A 255 7.67 -0.34 -11.50
N MET A 256 8.93 -0.68 -11.67
CA MET A 256 10.07 0.23 -11.68
C MET A 256 10.59 0.38 -13.11
N GLY A 257 10.72 1.63 -13.56
CA GLY A 257 11.31 1.97 -14.84
C GLY A 257 12.84 1.81 -14.86
N ALA A 258 13.43 1.88 -16.06
CA ALA A 258 14.89 1.83 -16.24
C ALA A 258 15.65 2.94 -15.48
N ASN A 259 14.98 4.04 -15.15
CA ASN A 259 15.53 5.15 -14.35
C ASN A 259 15.51 4.88 -12.83
N GLY A 260 15.08 3.69 -12.39
CA GLY A 260 14.97 3.31 -10.98
C GLY A 260 13.78 3.96 -10.26
N LEU A 261 12.91 4.68 -10.97
CA LEU A 261 11.72 5.30 -10.39
C LEU A 261 10.54 4.33 -10.48
N ILE A 262 9.75 4.28 -9.41
CA ILE A 262 8.45 3.60 -9.42
C ILE A 262 7.53 4.37 -10.36
N LEU A 263 7.00 3.67 -11.36
CA LEU A 263 6.07 4.24 -12.32
C LEU A 263 4.71 4.43 -11.66
N GLY A 264 4.07 5.57 -11.93
CA GLY A 264 2.78 5.93 -11.36
C GLY A 264 1.75 4.83 -11.63
N GLN A 265 1.24 4.23 -10.55
CA GLN A 265 0.16 3.26 -10.63
C GLN A 265 -1.14 4.04 -10.82
N ASN A 266 -1.70 3.99 -12.03
CA ASN A 266 -3.09 4.39 -12.20
C ASN A 266 -3.94 3.20 -11.76
N LEU A 267 -4.59 3.34 -10.60
CA LEU A 267 -5.68 2.44 -10.25
C LEU A 267 -6.77 2.65 -11.28
N GLY A 268 -6.97 1.68 -12.16
CA GLY A 268 -8.15 1.64 -13.01
C GLY A 268 -9.37 1.74 -12.10
N ALA A 269 -10.23 2.73 -12.36
CA ALA A 269 -11.42 3.00 -11.58
C ALA A 269 -12.13 1.68 -11.22
N GLY A 270 -12.46 1.56 -9.94
CA GLY A 270 -12.72 0.29 -9.29
C GLY A 270 -13.72 -0.63 -9.99
N SER A 271 -13.49 -1.92 -9.71
CA SER A 271 -14.51 -2.96 -9.58
C SER A 271 -15.95 -2.44 -9.72
N THR A 272 -16.55 -2.59 -10.90
CA THR A 272 -17.97 -2.30 -11.12
C THR A 272 -18.91 -3.34 -10.47
N GLY A 273 -18.45 -4.07 -9.45
CA GLY A 273 -19.27 -5.07 -8.77
C GLY A 273 -18.80 -5.39 -7.35
N TRP A 274 -19.76 -5.43 -6.43
CA TRP A 274 -19.60 -5.90 -5.05
C TRP A 274 -19.47 -7.43 -4.99
N ILE A 275 -18.49 -8.01 -5.70
CA ILE A 275 -18.18 -9.43 -5.52
C ILE A 275 -17.14 -9.53 -4.42
N GLY A 276 -17.50 -10.18 -3.32
CA GLY A 276 -16.55 -10.58 -2.29
C GLY A 276 -15.79 -11.84 -2.69
N ALA A 277 -14.69 -12.11 -1.97
CA ALA A 277 -13.98 -13.38 -2.08
C ALA A 277 -14.93 -14.55 -1.82
N ARG A 278 -14.72 -15.66 -2.54
CA ARG A 278 -15.41 -16.94 -2.38
C ARG A 278 -14.49 -17.93 -1.68
N GLU A 279 -15.04 -19.01 -1.13
CA GLU A 279 -14.24 -20.08 -0.50
C GLU A 279 -13.15 -20.64 -1.44
N SER A 280 -13.43 -20.73 -2.74
CA SER A 280 -12.48 -21.16 -3.77
C SER A 280 -11.25 -20.27 -3.91
N ASP A 281 -11.32 -19.02 -3.46
CA ASP A 281 -10.20 -18.08 -3.51
C ASP A 281 -9.24 -18.29 -2.33
N TYR A 282 -9.63 -19.10 -1.33
CA TYR A 282 -8.82 -19.42 -0.17
C TYR A 282 -8.13 -20.78 -0.33
N HIS A 283 -6.82 -20.75 -0.51
CA HIS A 283 -5.99 -21.93 -0.75
C HIS A 283 -5.29 -22.36 0.54
N LEU A 284 -5.58 -23.58 1.01
CA LEU A 284 -4.83 -24.21 2.10
C LEU A 284 -3.51 -24.75 1.57
N VAL A 285 -2.41 -24.38 2.21
CA VAL A 285 -1.05 -24.79 1.85
C VAL A 285 -0.46 -25.58 3.02
N GLU A 286 -0.22 -26.87 2.79
CA GLU A 286 0.39 -27.75 3.79
C GLU A 286 1.89 -27.47 4.02
N PRO A 287 2.45 -27.91 5.15
CA PRO A 287 3.90 -27.87 5.39
C PRO A 287 4.74 -28.40 4.22
N GLY A 288 5.75 -27.63 3.84
CA GLY A 288 6.65 -27.89 2.72
C GLY A 288 6.01 -27.78 1.33
N LYS A 289 4.76 -27.33 1.22
CA LYS A 289 4.07 -27.13 -0.07
C LYS A 289 4.05 -25.66 -0.46
N SER A 290 3.79 -25.44 -1.74
CA SER A 290 3.67 -24.10 -2.33
C SER A 290 2.40 -23.95 -3.13
N VAL A 291 1.85 -22.73 -3.16
CA VAL A 291 0.83 -22.30 -4.10
C VAL A 291 1.39 -21.15 -4.94
N THR A 292 0.93 -21.00 -6.18
CA THR A 292 1.31 -19.85 -7.02
C THR A 292 0.06 -19.16 -7.53
N PHE A 293 -0.04 -17.86 -7.28
CA PHE A 293 -1.11 -17.01 -7.75
C PHE A 293 -0.60 -16.19 -8.92
N PHE A 294 -1.06 -16.51 -10.13
CA PHE A 294 -0.74 -15.74 -11.33
C PHE A 294 -1.81 -14.69 -11.60
N VAL A 295 -1.38 -13.51 -12.01
CA VAL A 295 -2.20 -12.50 -12.67
C VAL A 295 -1.80 -12.41 -14.13
N SER A 296 -2.81 -12.22 -14.98
CA SER A 296 -2.63 -12.00 -16.41
C SER A 296 -2.27 -10.54 -16.63
N ALA A 297 -1.17 -10.31 -17.34
CA ALA A 297 -0.79 -8.98 -17.77
C ALA A 297 -0.65 -8.96 -19.30
N HIS A 298 -0.78 -7.78 -19.90
CA HIS A 298 -0.55 -7.60 -21.34
C HIS A 298 -0.13 -6.16 -21.60
N ILE A 299 0.63 -5.98 -22.68
CA ILE A 299 1.05 -4.67 -23.17
C ILE A 299 0.06 -4.18 -24.24
N GLU A 300 -0.39 -2.94 -24.12
CA GLU A 300 -1.19 -2.25 -25.14
C GLU A 300 -0.44 -1.03 -25.65
N ARG A 301 -0.58 -0.72 -26.93
CA ARG A 301 -0.10 0.55 -27.50
C ARG A 301 -1.23 1.58 -27.42
N GLN A 302 -0.96 2.71 -26.78
CA GLN A 302 -1.89 3.83 -26.71
C GLN A 302 -1.93 4.63 -28.03
N THR A 303 -2.93 5.49 -28.16
CA THR A 303 -3.12 6.36 -29.35
C THR A 303 -2.00 7.37 -29.54
N ASP A 304 -1.27 7.73 -28.49
CA ASP A 304 -0.08 8.59 -28.52
C ASP A 304 1.21 7.83 -28.92
N GLY A 305 1.10 6.52 -29.16
CA GLY A 305 2.21 5.65 -29.53
C GLY A 305 2.99 5.07 -28.36
N LEU A 306 2.74 5.50 -27.12
CA LEU A 306 3.35 4.94 -25.92
C LEU A 306 2.79 3.57 -25.57
N LEU A 307 3.54 2.79 -24.79
CA LEU A 307 3.10 1.47 -24.34
C LEU A 307 2.46 1.56 -22.95
N SER A 308 1.57 0.63 -22.65
CA SER A 308 0.96 0.48 -21.33
C SER A 308 0.91 -0.96 -20.91
N LEU A 309 1.35 -1.24 -19.69
CA LEU A 309 1.17 -2.54 -19.06
C LEU A 309 -0.16 -2.52 -18.32
N ILE A 310 -1.07 -3.39 -18.73
CA ILE A 310 -2.32 -3.66 -18.02
C ILE A 310 -2.16 -4.97 -17.27
N VAL A 311 -2.35 -4.95 -15.96
CA VAL A 311 -2.33 -6.14 -15.11
C VAL A 311 -3.75 -6.38 -14.60
N ARG A 312 -4.36 -7.49 -14.99
CA ARG A 312 -5.69 -7.89 -14.51
C ARG A 312 -5.56 -8.47 -13.12
N GLY A 313 -6.23 -7.85 -12.15
CA GLY A 313 -6.32 -8.40 -10.81
C GLY A 313 -7.10 -9.70 -10.76
N THR A 314 -6.89 -10.44 -9.69
CA THR A 314 -7.64 -11.66 -9.32
C THR A 314 -9.09 -11.38 -8.90
N GLY A 315 -9.50 -10.11 -8.87
CA GLY A 315 -10.89 -9.66 -8.68
C GLY A 315 -11.42 -8.92 -9.90
N ARG A 316 -12.11 -7.80 -9.69
CA ARG A 316 -12.60 -6.93 -10.78
C ARG A 316 -11.74 -5.69 -11.02
N GLY A 317 -10.65 -5.54 -10.27
CA GLY A 317 -9.68 -4.46 -10.45
C GLY A 317 -8.66 -4.79 -11.53
N TYR A 318 -8.03 -3.76 -12.05
CA TYR A 318 -6.82 -3.86 -12.85
C TYR A 318 -5.88 -2.71 -12.49
N TRP A 319 -4.61 -2.89 -12.79
CA TRP A 319 -3.59 -1.85 -12.69
C TRP A 319 -3.13 -1.49 -14.08
N SER A 320 -2.94 -0.20 -14.35
CA SER A 320 -2.30 0.27 -15.56
C SER A 320 -1.05 1.07 -15.24
N PHE A 321 0.02 0.75 -15.96
CA PHE A 321 1.27 1.49 -15.97
C PHE A 321 1.45 2.06 -17.37
N ASN A 322 1.32 3.38 -17.48
CA ASN A 322 1.34 4.07 -18.76
C ASN A 322 2.76 4.56 -19.09
N SER A 323 2.93 5.03 -20.33
CA SER A 323 4.17 5.69 -20.79
C SER A 323 5.39 4.78 -20.71
N LEU A 324 5.21 3.49 -21.02
CA LEU A 324 6.31 2.55 -21.13
C LEU A 324 7.01 2.70 -22.49
N GLU A 325 8.33 2.56 -22.45
CA GLU A 325 9.22 2.46 -23.61
C GLU A 325 9.81 1.03 -23.71
N LEU A 326 10.51 0.72 -24.79
CA LEU A 326 11.28 -0.53 -24.86
C LEU A 326 12.49 -0.44 -23.92
N GLY A 327 12.85 -1.55 -23.28
CA GLY A 327 13.98 -1.60 -22.35
C GLY A 327 13.78 -2.53 -21.16
N SER A 328 14.69 -2.45 -20.20
CA SER A 328 14.63 -3.20 -18.94
C SER A 328 13.75 -2.50 -17.91
N TYR A 329 12.94 -3.29 -17.23
CA TYR A 329 12.06 -2.89 -16.14
C TYR A 329 12.21 -3.88 -15.00
N GLN A 330 11.73 -3.50 -13.82
CA GLN A 330 11.61 -4.44 -12.71
C GLN A 330 10.17 -4.46 -12.19
N VAL A 331 9.65 -5.65 -11.92
CA VAL A 331 8.33 -5.84 -11.32
C VAL A 331 8.47 -6.53 -9.97
N ARG A 332 7.67 -6.10 -9.00
CA ARG A 332 7.42 -6.87 -7.78
C ARG A 332 5.92 -6.98 -7.55
N LEU A 333 5.54 -7.92 -6.69
CA LEU A 333 4.18 -8.05 -6.22
C LEU A 333 4.13 -7.81 -4.72
N THR A 334 3.06 -7.19 -4.27
CA THR A 334 2.70 -7.19 -2.85
C THR A 334 1.60 -8.20 -2.66
N TYR A 335 1.77 -9.14 -1.74
CA TYR A 335 0.66 -9.92 -1.21
C TYR A 335 0.09 -9.21 0.01
N ARG A 336 -1.16 -8.74 -0.06
CA ARG A 336 -1.88 -8.07 1.02
C ARG A 336 -3.09 -8.92 1.40
N SER A 337 -3.06 -9.53 2.59
CA SER A 337 -4.21 -10.28 3.11
C SER A 337 -5.42 -9.37 3.33
N LEU A 338 -6.63 -9.91 3.16
CA LEU A 338 -7.86 -9.22 3.52
C LEU A 338 -7.89 -8.95 5.03
N THR A 339 -8.11 -7.70 5.44
CA THR A 339 -8.22 -7.33 6.86
C THR A 339 -9.58 -7.71 7.45
N ASN A 340 -10.62 -7.73 6.61
CA ASN A 340 -11.99 -8.13 6.96
C ASN A 340 -12.49 -9.19 5.96
N PRO A 341 -12.06 -10.47 6.09
CA PRO A 341 -12.67 -11.53 5.28
C PRO A 341 -14.16 -11.61 5.62
N LEU A 342 -15.02 -11.38 4.62
CA LEU A 342 -16.47 -11.50 4.75
C LEU A 342 -16.81 -12.91 5.23
N ASP A 343 -17.46 -13.03 6.40
CA ASP A 343 -18.33 -14.09 6.99
C ASP A 343 -18.16 -15.59 6.60
N ILE A 344 -17.13 -15.93 5.84
CA ILE A 344 -16.68 -17.27 5.53
C ILE A 344 -15.87 -17.67 6.76
N GLY A 345 -16.60 -18.14 7.79
CA GLY A 345 -16.15 -18.52 9.13
C GLY A 345 -14.66 -18.32 9.43
N SER A 346 -14.35 -17.45 10.40
CA SER A 346 -12.99 -17.08 10.81
C SER A 346 -11.98 -18.22 10.71
N PHE A 347 -11.32 -18.33 9.55
CA PHE A 347 -10.25 -19.28 9.33
C PHE A 347 -9.12 -18.92 10.31
N GLU A 348 -8.97 -19.72 11.37
CA GLU A 348 -7.89 -19.53 12.35
C GLU A 348 -6.51 -19.72 11.71
N ASP A 349 -6.45 -20.53 10.65
CA ASP A 349 -5.28 -20.82 9.82
C ASP A 349 -5.05 -19.78 8.70
N PHE A 350 -5.80 -18.67 8.67
CA PHE A 350 -5.60 -17.63 7.66
C PHE A 350 -4.37 -16.79 7.97
N TRP A 351 -3.43 -16.76 7.01
CA TRP A 351 -2.25 -15.92 7.14
C TRP A 351 -2.63 -14.43 6.99
N ARG A 352 -2.21 -13.61 7.94
CA ARG A 352 -2.54 -12.18 8.02
C ARG A 352 -1.26 -11.34 7.93
N GLY A 353 -1.21 -10.47 6.94
CA GLY A 353 -0.08 -9.57 6.73
C GLY A 353 -0.07 -8.96 5.34
N MET A 354 0.95 -8.15 5.11
CA MET A 354 1.27 -7.56 3.82
C MET A 354 2.75 -7.80 3.56
N VAL A 355 3.10 -8.47 2.47
CA VAL A 355 4.50 -8.75 2.10
C VAL A 355 4.78 -8.18 0.73
N HIS A 356 5.73 -7.27 0.67
CA HIS A 356 6.36 -6.89 -0.58
C HIS A 356 7.42 -7.93 -0.93
N THR A 357 7.41 -8.43 -2.15
CA THR A 357 8.49 -9.28 -2.64
C THR A 357 9.62 -8.44 -3.24
N PRO A 358 10.83 -9.01 -3.38
CA PRO A 358 11.89 -8.39 -4.15
C PRO A 358 11.50 -8.15 -5.62
N PHE A 359 12.15 -7.16 -6.22
CA PHE A 359 12.01 -6.83 -7.64
C PHE A 359 12.66 -7.88 -8.53
N VAL A 360 11.98 -8.21 -9.63
CA VAL A 360 12.46 -9.13 -10.67
C VAL A 360 12.52 -8.38 -11.99
N GLU A 361 13.66 -8.50 -12.69
CA GLU A 361 13.87 -7.85 -13.98
C GLU A 361 13.09 -8.55 -15.11
N PHE A 362 12.59 -7.75 -16.05
CA PHE A 362 12.09 -8.20 -17.34
C PHE A 362 12.37 -7.12 -18.40
N CYS A 363 12.32 -7.49 -19.68
CA CYS A 363 12.65 -6.63 -20.81
C CYS A 363 11.48 -6.55 -21.79
N LEU A 364 11.15 -5.33 -22.21
CA LEU A 364 10.27 -5.06 -23.35
C LEU A 364 11.10 -4.91 -24.62
N VAL A 365 10.91 -5.78 -25.61
CA VAL A 365 11.67 -5.77 -26.86
C VAL A 365 10.76 -5.76 -28.08
N GLN A 366 11.28 -5.29 -29.21
CA GLN A 366 10.67 -5.55 -30.51
C GLN A 366 11.30 -6.81 -31.13
N PRO A 367 10.52 -7.61 -31.89
CA PRO A 367 11.01 -8.79 -32.57
C PRO A 367 12.06 -8.49 -33.65
#